data_AF-A0A8T1GRQ3-F1
#
_entry.id   AF-A0A8T1GRQ3-F1
#
_cell.length_a   1.000
_cell.length_b   1.000
_cell.length_c   1.000
_cell.angle_alpha   90.00
_cell.angle_beta   90.00
_cell.angle_gamma   90.00
#
_symmetry.space_group_name_H-M   'P 1'
#
loop_
_entity.id
_entity.type
_entity.pdbx_description
1 polymer ?
#
loop_
_entity_poly.entity_id
_entity_poly.type
_entity_poly.pdbx_seq_one_letter_code
_entity_poly.pdbx_strand_id
1 'polypeptide(L)'
;MIMFIVADNCATNQAIATRLGAPLIGCASHRFNLAVCRYLEDYKPLIDQVQTLCIQLRYPQQRSEACPPHALQADEIQRHSVVVDLPDVGSLREDP
;
A
#
# COMPACT_ATOMS: atom_id res chain seq x y z
N MET A 1 22.08 -17.26 16.83
CA MET A 1 20.86 -17.91 16.29
C MET A 1 19.79 -16.84 16.16
N ILE A 2 19.23 -16.65 14.96
CA ILE A 2 18.11 -15.71 14.73
C ILE A 2 16.82 -16.52 14.80
N MET A 3 15.87 -16.10 15.63
CA MET A 3 14.63 -16.85 15.86
C MET A 3 13.51 -16.48 14.87
N PHE A 4 13.46 -15.21 14.46
CA PHE A 4 12.52 -14.69 13.46
C PHE A 4 13.00 -13.33 12.97
N ILE A 5 12.48 -12.91 11.82
CA ILE A 5 12.74 -11.61 11.20
C ILE A 5 11.42 -10.85 11.17
N VAL A 6 11.42 -9.59 11.60
CA VAL A 6 10.26 -8.69 11.44
C VAL A 6 10.62 -7.70 10.36
N ALA A 7 9.99 -7.79 9.19
CA ALA A 7 10.24 -6.86 8.10
C ALA A 7 9.00 -6.76 7.20
N ASP A 8 9.08 -5.91 6.17
CA ASP A 8 8.05 -5.92 5.15
C ASP A 8 8.05 -7.24 4.35
N ASN A 9 6.95 -7.52 3.66
CA ASN A 9 6.84 -8.72 2.82
C ASN A 9 7.50 -8.52 1.44
N CYS A 10 8.56 -7.71 1.35
CA CYS A 10 9.29 -7.54 0.09
C CYS A 10 10.10 -8.81 -0.23
N ALA A 11 10.26 -9.09 -1.52
CA ALA A 11 11.03 -10.23 -2.02
C ALA A 11 12.44 -10.31 -1.43
N THR A 12 13.10 -9.16 -1.21
CA THR A 12 14.42 -9.10 -0.57
C THR A 12 14.37 -9.61 0.87
N ASN A 13 13.36 -9.23 1.65
CA ASN A 13 13.21 -9.64 3.04
C ASN A 13 12.82 -11.11 3.18
N GLN A 14 12.00 -11.61 2.26
CA GLN A 14 11.74 -13.06 2.14
C GLN A 14 13.02 -13.83 1.80
N ALA A 15 13.83 -13.33 0.85
CA ALA A 15 15.08 -13.98 0.47
C ALA A 15 16.08 -14.00 1.64
N ILE A 16 16.16 -12.91 2.41
CA ILE A 16 16.98 -12.84 3.63
C ILE A 16 16.49 -13.84 4.69
N ALA A 17 15.19 -13.88 4.97
CA ALA A 17 14.60 -14.83 5.92
C ALA A 17 14.86 -16.28 5.52
N THR A 18 14.69 -16.58 4.23
CA THR A 18 14.95 -17.91 3.65
C THR A 18 16.41 -18.30 3.78
N ARG A 19 17.34 -17.40 3.44
CA ARG A 19 18.79 -17.64 3.58
C ARG A 19 19.22 -17.81 5.03
N LEU A 20 18.55 -17.15 5.97
CA LEU A 20 18.82 -17.24 7.39
C LEU A 20 18.08 -18.40 8.08
N GLY A 21 17.20 -19.11 7.36
CA GLY A 21 16.40 -20.20 7.93
C GLY A 21 15.46 -19.74 9.05
N ALA A 22 15.07 -18.46 9.05
CA ALA A 22 14.26 -17.86 10.10
C ALA A 22 12.90 -17.42 9.54
N PRO A 23 11.79 -17.60 10.27
CA PRO A 23 10.47 -17.15 9.84
C PRO A 23 10.40 -15.63 9.69
N LEU A 24 9.71 -15.15 8.65
CA LEU A 24 9.43 -13.73 8.42
C LEU A 24 8.06 -13.37 8.99
N ILE A 25 8.05 -12.59 10.07
CA ILE A 25 6.84 -12.03 10.66
C ILE A 25 6.46 -10.77 9.87
N GLY A 26 5.27 -10.82 9.30
CA GLY A 26 4.79 -9.82 8.35
C GLY A 26 4.77 -8.38 8.85
N CYS A 27 4.76 -7.47 7.88
CA CYS A 27 4.93 -6.03 8.10
C CYS A 27 3.92 -5.45 9.09
N ALA A 28 4.40 -4.76 10.12
CA ALA A 28 3.54 -4.06 11.07
C ALA A 28 2.67 -2.98 10.41
N SER A 29 3.21 -2.27 9.40
CA SER A 29 2.43 -1.27 8.66
C SER A 29 1.33 -1.90 7.80
N HIS A 30 1.57 -3.07 7.20
CA HIS A 30 0.56 -3.78 6.45
C HIS A 30 -0.59 -4.26 7.37
N ARG A 31 -0.25 -4.83 8.53
CA ARG A 31 -1.26 -5.23 9.54
C ARG A 31 -2.05 -4.03 10.07
N PHE A 32 -1.36 -2.91 10.28
CA PHE A 32 -2.01 -1.65 10.68
C PHE A 32 -2.96 -1.14 9.59
N ASN A 33 -2.53 -1.16 8.32
CA ASN A 33 -3.38 -0.77 7.20
C ASN A 33 -4.65 -1.64 7.12
N LEU A 34 -4.53 -2.96 7.26
CA LEU A 34 -5.68 -3.86 7.29
C LEU A 34 -6.63 -3.56 8.47
N ALA A 35 -6.10 -3.31 9.66
CA ALA A 35 -6.89 -2.95 10.82
C ALA A 35 -7.64 -1.62 10.62
N VAL A 36 -6.98 -0.63 10.03
CA VAL A 36 -7.58 0.66 9.68
C VAL A 36 -8.65 0.51 8.61
N CYS A 37 -8.43 -0.30 7.57
CA CYS A 37 -9.44 -0.57 6.54
C CYS A 37 -10.71 -1.18 7.15
N ARG A 38 -10.57 -2.15 8.06
CA ARG A 38 -11.71 -2.74 8.77
C ARG A 38 -12.42 -1.74 9.68
N TYR A 39 -11.66 -0.93 10.41
CA TYR A 39 -12.21 0.11 11.28
C TYR A 39 -13.00 1.18 10.49
N LEU A 40 -12.57 1.46 9.26
CA LEU A 40 -13.15 2.48 8.40
C LEU A 40 -14.27 1.96 7.47
N GLU A 41 -14.66 0.69 7.57
CA GLU A 41 -15.63 0.07 6.67
C GLU A 41 -16.98 0.81 6.70
N ASP A 42 -17.46 1.19 7.90
CA ASP A 42 -18.70 1.96 8.07
C ASP A 42 -18.62 3.38 7.46
N TYR A 43 -17.40 3.91 7.31
CA TYR A 43 -17.15 5.25 6.76
C TYR A 43 -16.81 5.23 5.27
N LYS A 44 -16.80 4.05 4.64
CA LYS A 44 -16.54 3.89 3.21
C LYS A 44 -17.29 4.88 2.30
N PRO A 45 -18.60 5.15 2.47
CA PRO A 45 -19.30 6.11 1.60
C PRO A 45 -18.78 7.55 1.75
N LEU A 46 -18.32 7.95 2.94
CA LEU A 46 -17.72 9.26 3.17
C LEU A 46 -16.32 9.33 2.56
N ILE A 47 -15.53 8.26 2.72
CA ILE A 47 -14.20 8.14 2.15
C ILE A 47 -14.26 8.21 0.62
N ASP A 48 -15.20 7.51 -0.01
CA ASP A 48 -15.40 7.51 -1.46
C ASP A 48 -15.80 8.92 -1.98
N GLN A 49 -16.59 9.68 -1.21
CA GLN A 49 -16.92 11.08 -1.54
C GLN A 49 -15.69 11.99 -1.47
N VAL A 50 -14.88 11.88 -0.40
CA VAL A 50 -13.64 12.64 -0.25
C VAL A 50 -12.66 12.29 -1.36
N GLN A 51 -12.53 11.00 -1.71
CA GLN A 51 -11.68 10.54 -2.81
C GLN A 51 -12.13 11.13 -4.15
N THR A 52 -13.44 11.15 -4.41
CA THR A 52 -14.00 11.75 -5.62
C THR A 52 -13.65 13.24 -5.72
N LEU A 53 -13.81 13.98 -4.63
CA LEU A 53 -13.42 15.40 -4.56
C LEU A 53 -11.91 15.59 -4.79
N CYS A 54 -11.06 14.79 -4.13
CA CYS A 54 -9.61 14.82 -4.32
C CYS A 54 -9.21 14.59 -5.79
N ILE A 55 -9.85 13.64 -6.47
CA ILE A 55 -9.61 13.37 -7.90
C ILE A 55 -10.03 14.57 -8.74
N GLN A 56 -11.22 15.12 -8.52
CA GLN A 56 -11.72 16.29 -9.24
C GLN A 56 -10.82 17.51 -9.08
N LEU A 57 -10.24 17.72 -7.89
CA LEU A 57 -9.34 18.83 -7.60
C LEU A 57 -7.90 18.59 -8.06
N ARG A 58 -7.51 17.34 -8.35
CA ARG A 58 -6.19 17.01 -8.89
C ARG A 58 -6.03 17.43 -10.35
N TYR A 59 -7.07 17.23 -11.17
CA TYR A 59 -7.07 17.62 -12.58
C TYR A 59 -6.78 19.10 -12.86
N PRO A 60 -7.36 20.08 -12.14
CA PRO A 60 -7.05 21.49 -12.34
C PRO A 60 -5.62 21.88 -11.92
N GLN A 61 -5.05 21.26 -10.87
CA GLN A 61 -3.67 21.55 -10.44
C GLN A 61 -2.63 21.05 -11.46
N GLN A 62 -2.90 19.93 -12.12
CA GLN A 62 -2.02 19.38 -13.15
C GLN A 62 -2.04 20.19 -14.46
N ARG A 63 -3.06 21.04 -14.68
CA ARG A 63 -3.11 21.99 -15.81
C ARG A 63 -2.35 23.30 -15.55
N SER A 64 -2.24 23.75 -14.30
CA SER A 64 -1.47 24.95 -13.96
C SER A 64 0.05 24.70 -13.93
N GLU A 65 0.49 23.44 -13.84
CA GLU A 65 1.90 23.03 -13.77
C GLU A 65 2.39 22.30 -15.03
N ALA A 66 1.81 22.58 -16.21
CA ALA A 66 2.30 22.03 -17.48
C ALA A 66 3.67 22.64 -17.87
N CYS A 67 4.73 22.12 -17.25
CA CYS A 67 6.09 22.14 -17.80
C CYS A 67 6.15 21.12 -18.97
N PRO A 68 6.76 21.45 -20.12
CA PRO A 68 6.69 20.61 -21.32
C PRO A 68 7.25 19.19 -21.10
N PRO A 69 6.77 18.20 -21.88
CA PRO A 69 7.10 16.80 -21.67
C PRO A 69 8.54 16.52 -22.09
N HIS A 70 9.48 16.60 -21.15
CA HIS A 70 10.74 15.90 -21.25
C HIS A 70 10.74 14.72 -20.28
N ALA A 71 10.61 13.53 -20.86
CA ALA A 71 11.10 12.24 -20.39
C ALA A 71 11.23 12.07 -18.86
N LEU A 72 10.12 11.68 -18.22
CA LEU A 72 10.20 10.88 -17.01
C LEU A 72 9.47 9.59 -17.32
N GLN A 73 10.25 8.55 -17.61
CA GLN A 73 9.82 7.15 -17.55
C GLN A 73 8.91 6.98 -16.33
N ALA A 74 7.85 6.19 -16.50
CA ALA A 74 7.05 5.67 -15.42
C ALA A 74 7.92 4.72 -14.57
N ASP A 75 8.86 5.29 -13.83
CA ASP A 75 9.34 4.70 -12.60
C ASP A 75 8.13 4.73 -11.69
N GLU A 76 7.67 3.55 -11.31
CA GLU A 76 6.64 3.34 -10.32
C GLU A 76 7.12 4.04 -9.04
N ILE A 77 6.75 5.32 -8.92
CA ILE A 77 6.99 6.08 -7.70
C ILE A 77 6.16 5.35 -6.67
N GLN A 78 6.85 4.51 -5.90
CA GLN A 78 6.46 3.99 -4.60
C GLN A 78 6.34 5.19 -3.67
N ARG A 79 5.36 6.04 -3.97
CA ARG A 79 4.92 7.12 -3.09
C ARG A 79 4.58 6.38 -1.81
N HIS A 80 5.08 6.89 -0.70
CA HIS A 80 4.70 6.47 0.65
C HIS A 80 3.21 6.77 0.93
N SER A 81 2.35 6.72 -0.07
CA SER A 81 0.90 6.76 0.08
C SER A 81 0.46 5.41 0.62
N VAL A 82 -0.28 5.45 1.72
CA VAL A 82 -1.34 4.49 1.97
C VAL A 82 -2.26 4.57 0.74
N VAL A 83 -2.00 3.72 -0.25
CA VAL A 83 -2.96 3.53 -1.34
C VAL A 83 -4.09 2.75 -0.73
N VAL A 84 -5.24 3.40 -0.54
CA VAL A 84 -6.50 2.73 -0.21
C VAL A 84 -6.97 2.07 -1.51
N ASP A 85 -6.24 1.05 -1.95
CA ASP A 85 -6.73 0.15 -2.97
C ASP A 85 -7.70 -0.80 -2.27
N LEU A 86 -8.98 -0.65 -2.59
CA LEU A 86 -10.02 -1.56 -2.15
C LEU A 86 -10.47 -2.42 -3.34
N PRO A 87 -9.71 -3.46 -3.75
CA PRO A 87 -10.25 -4.54 -4.56
C PRO A 87 -10.75 -5.67 -3.67
N ASP A 88 -11.89 -6.21 -4.07
CA ASP A 88 -12.63 -7.38 -3.57
C ASP A 88 -11.80 -8.35 -2.69
N VAL A 89 -12.14 -8.43 -1.39
CA VAL A 89 -11.55 -9.40 -0.44
C VAL A 89 -12.23 -10.76 -0.63
N GLY A 90 -12.09 -11.30 -1.84
CA GLY A 90 -12.36 -12.68 -2.16
C GLY A 90 -11.10 -13.51 -1.94
N SER A 91 -11.02 -14.13 -0.77
CA SER A 91 -10.19 -15.32 -0.48
C SER A 91 -8.67 -15.12 -0.38
N LEU A 92 -8.17 -14.93 0.84
CA LEU A 92 -6.88 -15.49 1.23
C LEU A 92 -7.03 -16.21 2.57
N ARG A 93 -6.68 -17.50 2.54
CA ARG A 93 -6.78 -18.48 3.63
C ARG A 93 -6.08 -17.97 4.89
N GLU A 94 -6.81 -18.05 5.99
CA GLU A 94 -6.24 -18.09 7.34
C GLU A 94 -5.61 -19.48 7.50
N ASP A 95 -4.28 -19.56 7.49
CA ASP A 95 -3.57 -20.75 7.95
C ASP A 95 -3.17 -20.56 9.44
N PRO A 96 -3.19 -21.65 10.23
CA PRO A 96 -3.29 -21.63 11.70
C PRO A 96 -2.06 -21.11 12.46
#